data_AF-A0A453DR80-F1
#
_entry.id   AF-A0A453DR80-F1
#
_cell.length_a   1.000
_cell.length_b   1.000
_cell.length_c   1.000
_cell.angle_alpha   90.00
_cell.angle_beta   90.00
_cell.angle_gamma   90.00
#
_symmetry.space_group_name_H-M   'P 1'
#
loop_
_entity.id
_entity.type
_entity.pdbx_description
1 polymer ?
#
loop_
_entity_poly.entity_id
_entity_poly.type
_entity_poly.pdbx_seq_one_letter_code
_entity_poly.pdbx_strand_id
1 'polypeptide(L)'
;MSVVPNILSCICCMQDFGIRVLYDIGVVSTKEPFKCLINQGLILGEVEYTAYRDNEGKWVSADSDSSLSDCIQEKVPADKITKVGDNYVLKDDPNIRLNARAYKMSKSRGNVINPDDVVSEYGADSLRLYEMFMGPLRDSKTWSTGGIEGVHRFLGRTWRLVVGAPLPDGSYKDGTMVTDVEPTFEQLRVLHKCMARVSEEIQETRFNTAISAMMEFVNAAYKWDTQPKSVIDSFVLLLSPFAPHLAEELWFRLGHAQSLAHEQFPEAKNEYLKESEIVL
;
A
#
# COMPACT_ATOMS: atom_id res chain seq x y z
N MET A 1 20.65 14.35 -17.28
CA MET A 1 21.59 13.21 -17.24
C MET A 1 20.86 11.98 -16.70
N SER A 2 20.34 11.17 -17.62
CA SER A 2 19.61 9.93 -17.37
C SER A 2 20.56 8.73 -17.53
N VAL A 3 21.19 8.28 -16.44
CA VAL A 3 22.10 7.11 -16.45
C VAL A 3 21.64 6.06 -15.43
N VAL A 4 20.34 5.75 -15.43
CA VAL A 4 19.77 4.72 -14.54
C VAL A 4 19.02 3.58 -15.25
N PRO A 5 18.72 3.55 -16.57
CA PRO A 5 18.09 2.36 -17.15
C PRO A 5 19.01 1.13 -17.34
N ASN A 6 20.34 1.29 -17.34
CA ASN A 6 21.25 0.23 -17.84
C ASN A 6 21.72 -0.80 -16.80
N ILE A 7 21.61 -0.56 -15.50
CA ILE A 7 22.22 -1.45 -14.50
C ILE A 7 21.40 -2.74 -14.30
N LEU A 8 20.06 -2.65 -14.24
CA LEU A 8 19.21 -3.82 -14.10
C LEU A 8 19.27 -4.75 -15.33
N SER A 9 19.31 -4.18 -16.54
CA SER A 9 19.48 -4.95 -17.77
C SER A 9 20.81 -5.73 -17.78
N CYS A 10 21.90 -5.10 -17.34
CA CYS A 10 23.19 -5.78 -17.22
C CYS A 10 23.22 -6.88 -16.14
N ILE A 11 22.54 -6.70 -15.01
CA ILE A 11 22.48 -7.72 -13.94
C ILE A 11 21.68 -8.94 -14.40
N CYS A 12 20.53 -8.73 -15.03
CA CYS A 12 19.76 -9.83 -15.61
C CYS A 12 20.56 -10.57 -16.69
N CYS A 13 21.22 -9.85 -17.62
CA CYS A 13 22.08 -10.47 -18.62
C CYS A 13 23.24 -11.28 -18.01
N MET A 14 23.84 -10.82 -16.91
CA MET A 14 24.90 -11.58 -16.23
C MET A 14 24.35 -12.84 -15.54
N GLN A 15 23.17 -12.76 -14.94
CA GLN A 15 22.50 -13.92 -14.33
C GLN A 15 22.04 -14.93 -15.39
N ASP A 16 21.51 -14.46 -16.53
CA ASP A 16 21.12 -15.29 -17.67
C ASP A 16 22.32 -15.99 -18.28
N PHE A 17 23.46 -15.30 -18.40
CA PHE A 17 24.70 -15.91 -18.87
C PHE A 17 25.15 -17.05 -17.95
N GLY A 18 25.18 -16.81 -16.63
CA GLY A 18 25.58 -17.84 -15.66
C GLY A 18 24.68 -19.08 -15.69
N ILE A 19 23.36 -18.90 -15.74
CA ILE A 19 22.39 -20.01 -15.79
C ILE A 19 22.50 -20.79 -17.11
N ARG A 20 22.72 -20.11 -18.23
CA ARG A 20 22.92 -20.78 -19.52
C ARG A 20 24.15 -21.66 -19.52
N VAL A 21 25.27 -21.22 -18.93
CA VAL A 21 26.45 -22.07 -18.75
C VAL A 21 26.13 -23.30 -17.93
N LEU A 22 25.42 -23.14 -16.79
CA LEU A 22 24.99 -24.26 -15.94
C LEU A 22 24.04 -25.24 -16.65
N TYR A 23 23.18 -24.71 -17.52
CA TYR A 23 22.26 -25.52 -18.34
C TYR A 23 23.06 -26.33 -19.38
N ASP A 24 24.01 -25.68 -20.07
CA ASP A 24 24.82 -26.31 -21.10
C ASP A 24 25.71 -27.45 -20.56
N ILE A 25 26.17 -27.35 -19.30
CA ILE A 25 26.90 -28.44 -18.61
C ILE A 25 25.98 -29.45 -17.90
N GLY A 26 24.66 -29.32 -18.05
CA GLY A 26 23.67 -30.26 -17.51
C GLY A 26 23.43 -30.18 -16.01
N VAL A 27 23.85 -29.11 -15.33
CA VAL A 27 23.68 -28.92 -13.87
C VAL A 27 22.27 -28.41 -13.53
N VAL A 28 21.64 -27.66 -14.43
CA VAL A 28 20.26 -27.18 -14.25
C VAL A 28 19.37 -27.61 -15.42
N SER A 29 18.07 -27.76 -15.15
CA SER A 29 17.09 -28.25 -16.13
C SER A 29 16.43 -27.14 -16.96
N THR A 30 16.69 -25.87 -16.66
CA THR A 30 16.08 -24.72 -17.34
C THR A 30 17.13 -23.72 -17.84
N LYS A 31 16.91 -23.22 -19.05
CA LYS A 31 17.81 -22.27 -19.72
C LYS A 31 17.60 -20.82 -19.27
N GLU A 32 16.41 -20.49 -18.81
CA GLU A 32 16.06 -19.17 -18.28
C GLU A 32 15.77 -19.28 -16.77
N PRO A 33 16.43 -18.47 -15.91
CA PRO A 33 16.26 -18.54 -14.46
C PRO A 33 14.91 -18.02 -13.97
N PHE A 34 14.29 -17.09 -14.70
CA PHE A 34 13.08 -16.40 -14.28
C PHE A 34 12.00 -16.54 -15.36
N LYS A 35 10.84 -17.08 -15.00
CA LYS A 35 9.68 -17.15 -15.92
C LYS A 35 8.99 -15.79 -16.10
N CYS A 36 9.05 -14.95 -15.08
CA CYS A 36 8.50 -13.61 -15.05
C CYS A 36 9.41 -12.74 -14.19
N LEU A 37 9.69 -11.52 -14.66
CA LEU A 37 10.43 -10.51 -13.91
C LEU A 37 9.54 -9.28 -13.74
N ILE A 38 9.38 -8.83 -12.51
CA ILE A 38 8.58 -7.65 -12.17
C ILE A 38 9.50 -6.66 -11.47
N ASN A 39 9.73 -5.53 -12.13
CA ASN A 39 10.55 -4.46 -11.59
C ASN A 39 9.66 -3.46 -10.84
N GLN A 40 9.85 -3.34 -9.53
CA GLN A 40 9.13 -2.36 -8.74
C GLN A 40 9.63 -0.93 -9.00
N GLY A 41 8.73 0.03 -8.84
CA GLY A 41 9.09 1.44 -8.87
C GLY A 41 9.86 1.88 -7.62
N LEU A 42 10.51 3.04 -7.71
CA LEU A 42 11.26 3.60 -6.58
C LEU A 42 10.32 4.26 -5.56
N ILE A 43 10.58 4.05 -4.27
CA ILE A 43 9.97 4.85 -3.21
C ILE A 43 10.83 6.09 -2.99
N LEU A 44 10.24 7.26 -3.22
CA LEU A 44 10.81 8.57 -2.96
C LEU A 44 10.48 8.99 -1.52
N GLY A 45 11.33 9.82 -0.91
CA GLY A 45 11.03 10.42 0.38
C GLY A 45 9.87 11.42 0.29
N GLU A 46 9.49 12.02 1.41
CA GLU A 46 8.43 13.03 1.44
C GLU A 46 8.74 14.22 0.51
N VAL A 47 7.68 14.90 0.05
CA VAL A 47 7.82 16.09 -0.81
C VAL A 47 8.54 17.18 -0.03
N GLU A 48 9.67 17.62 -0.58
CA GLU A 48 10.40 18.78 -0.08
C GLU A 48 9.94 20.02 -0.83
N TYR A 49 9.64 21.07 -0.07
CA TYR A 49 9.34 22.39 -0.61
C TYR A 49 10.54 23.27 -0.45
N THR A 50 11.02 23.85 -1.54
CA THR A 50 12.19 24.71 -1.53
C THR A 50 11.92 26.02 -2.24
N ALA A 51 12.51 27.09 -1.74
CA ALA A 51 12.62 28.37 -2.43
C ALA A 51 14.06 28.85 -2.38
N TYR A 52 14.35 29.93 -3.10
CA TYR A 52 15.68 30.50 -3.15
C TYR A 52 15.77 31.72 -2.24
N ARG A 53 16.94 31.96 -1.66
CA ARG A 53 17.31 33.25 -1.08
C ARG A 53 18.36 33.93 -1.91
N ASP A 54 18.19 35.22 -2.14
CA ASP A 54 19.23 36.07 -2.69
C ASP A 54 20.33 36.38 -1.65
N ASN A 55 21.38 37.08 -2.10
CA ASN A 55 22.50 37.52 -1.26
C ASN A 55 22.08 38.48 -0.13
N GLU A 56 20.89 39.08 -0.21
CA GLU A 56 20.30 39.96 0.81
C GLU A 56 19.40 39.18 1.79
N GLY A 57 19.22 37.87 1.57
CA GLY A 57 18.42 36.98 2.40
C GLY A 57 16.93 37.03 2.13
N LYS A 58 16.48 37.70 1.06
CA LYS A 58 15.07 37.77 0.65
C LYS A 58 14.68 36.54 -0.18
N TRP A 59 13.44 36.10 -0.01
CA TRP A 59 12.90 35.00 -0.78
C TRP A 59 12.73 35.37 -2.25
N VAL A 60 13.17 34.46 -3.12
CA VAL A 60 13.04 34.53 -4.57
C VAL A 60 12.22 33.33 -5.03
N SER A 61 11.25 33.61 -5.89
CA SER A 61 10.32 32.61 -6.44
C SER A 61 11.07 31.56 -7.26
N ALA A 62 10.70 30.29 -7.12
CA ALA A 62 11.40 29.19 -7.78
C ALA A 62 11.30 29.19 -9.33
N ASP A 63 10.39 29.98 -9.89
CA ASP A 63 10.13 30.14 -11.32
C ASP A 63 10.67 31.46 -11.90
N SER A 64 11.48 32.21 -11.16
CA SER A 64 12.09 33.44 -11.67
C SER A 64 13.13 33.14 -12.77
N ASP A 65 13.00 33.78 -13.93
CA ASP A 65 13.92 33.69 -15.10
C ASP A 65 15.32 34.28 -14.85
N SER A 66 15.53 35.01 -13.74
CA SER A 66 16.83 35.55 -13.35
C SER A 66 17.82 34.42 -13.01
N SER A 67 19.08 34.57 -13.40
CA SER A 67 20.16 33.61 -13.13
C SER A 67 20.26 33.27 -11.64
N LEU A 68 19.61 32.17 -11.23
CA LEU A 68 19.60 31.59 -9.88
C LEU A 68 20.99 31.10 -9.40
N SER A 69 22.05 31.38 -10.16
CA SER A 69 23.43 30.94 -9.89
C SER A 69 24.00 31.53 -8.59
N ASP A 70 23.53 32.70 -8.17
CA ASP A 70 23.98 33.36 -6.94
C ASP A 70 23.00 33.18 -5.76
N CYS A 71 21.96 32.36 -5.92
CA CYS A 71 20.94 32.16 -4.90
C CYS A 71 21.12 30.82 -4.17
N ILE A 72 20.84 30.81 -2.86
CA ILE A 72 20.91 29.61 -2.03
C ILE A 72 19.53 28.96 -1.97
N GLN A 73 19.44 27.68 -2.33
CA GLN A 73 18.21 26.91 -2.19
C GLN A 73 18.02 26.50 -0.72
N GLU A 74 16.86 26.84 -0.15
CA GLU A 74 16.52 26.54 1.25
C GLU A 74 15.20 25.77 1.32
N LYS A 75 15.11 24.81 2.26
CA LYS A 75 13.89 24.05 2.54
C LYS A 75 12.94 24.90 3.36
N VAL A 76 11.70 25.00 2.91
CA VAL A 76 10.62 25.72 3.59
C VAL A 76 9.84 24.74 4.47
N PRO A 77 9.68 25.03 5.77
CA PRO A 77 8.83 24.26 6.67
C PRO A 77 7.37 24.19 6.20
N ALA A 78 6.72 23.02 6.35
CA ALA A 78 5.38 22.77 5.82
C ALA A 78 4.29 23.71 6.39
N ASP A 79 4.45 24.21 7.61
CA ASP A 79 3.54 25.15 8.29
C ASP A 79 3.51 26.54 7.65
N LYS A 80 4.54 26.90 6.88
CA LYS A 80 4.66 28.19 6.18
C LYS A 80 4.15 28.16 4.75
N ILE A 81 3.50 27.07 4.34
CA ILE A 81 3.12 26.81 2.96
C ILE A 81 1.60 26.87 2.81
N THR A 82 1.15 27.53 1.75
CA THR A 82 -0.24 27.52 1.34
C THR A 82 -0.32 27.09 -0.14
N LYS A 83 -1.33 26.30 -0.49
CA LYS A 83 -1.60 25.96 -1.88
C LYS A 83 -2.54 27.01 -2.49
N VAL A 84 -2.15 27.58 -3.62
CA VAL A 84 -2.95 28.55 -4.39
C VAL A 84 -3.05 28.05 -5.84
N GLY A 85 -4.24 27.58 -6.22
CA GLY A 85 -4.43 26.88 -7.49
C GLY A 85 -3.58 25.61 -7.55
N ASP A 86 -2.76 25.49 -8.60
CA ASP A 86 -1.83 24.37 -8.79
C ASP A 86 -0.44 24.59 -8.18
N ASN A 87 -0.18 25.77 -7.60
CA ASN A 87 1.14 26.14 -7.08
C ASN A 87 1.18 26.11 -5.55
N TYR A 88 2.36 25.84 -5.00
CA TYR A 88 2.67 26.02 -3.59
C TYR A 88 3.39 27.35 -3.40
N VAL A 89 2.94 28.15 -2.43
CA VAL A 89 3.48 29.49 -2.16
C VAL A 89 3.76 29.67 -0.67
N LEU A 90 4.59 30.66 -0.32
CA LEU A 90 4.72 31.09 1.07
C LEU A 90 3.41 31.68 1.58
N LYS A 91 3.05 31.33 2.81
CA LYS A 91 1.87 31.86 3.49
C LYS A 91 1.97 33.37 3.74
N ASP A 92 3.18 33.85 4.02
CA ASP A 92 3.46 35.26 4.30
C ASP A 92 3.61 36.11 3.03
N ASP A 93 3.98 35.50 1.90
CA ASP A 93 4.08 36.16 0.60
C ASP A 93 3.65 35.22 -0.54
N PRO A 94 2.38 35.30 -0.97
CA PRO A 94 1.84 34.45 -2.04
C PRO A 94 2.50 34.63 -3.41
N ASN A 95 3.34 35.65 -3.61
CA ASN A 95 4.08 35.81 -4.86
C ASN A 95 5.31 34.90 -4.96
N ILE A 96 5.79 34.37 -3.82
CA ILE A 96 6.93 33.46 -3.79
C ILE A 96 6.43 32.04 -3.98
N ARG A 97 6.65 31.49 -5.18
CA ARG A 97 6.34 30.09 -5.50
C ARG A 97 7.47 29.17 -5.05
N LEU A 98 7.06 28.03 -4.52
CA LEU A 98 7.93 26.98 -4.01
C LEU A 98 8.08 25.88 -5.06
N ASN A 99 9.28 25.33 -5.18
CA ASN A 99 9.51 24.08 -5.88
C ASN A 99 9.12 22.92 -4.96
N ALA A 100 8.12 22.14 -5.35
CA ALA A 100 7.68 20.94 -4.64
C ALA A 100 8.23 19.70 -5.33
N ARG A 101 9.19 19.01 -4.71
CA ARG A 101 9.83 17.83 -5.31
C ARG A 101 10.13 16.75 -4.28
N ALA A 102 9.79 15.52 -4.63
CA ALA A 102 10.24 14.34 -3.90
C ALA A 102 11.56 13.82 -4.50
N TYR A 103 12.49 13.45 -3.63
CA TYR A 103 13.79 12.90 -4.02
C TYR A 103 13.89 11.43 -3.60
N LYS A 104 14.73 10.67 -4.32
CA LYS A 104 15.07 9.30 -3.91
C LYS A 104 15.62 9.31 -2.47
N MET A 105 15.15 8.38 -1.65
CA MET A 105 15.65 8.22 -0.29
C MET A 105 17.16 7.90 -0.29
N SER A 106 17.93 8.62 0.52
CA SER A 106 19.38 8.40 0.67
C SER A 106 19.90 8.93 2.00
N LYS A 107 20.85 8.21 2.60
CA LYS A 107 21.47 8.61 3.88
C LYS A 107 22.10 10.01 3.80
N SER A 108 22.70 10.37 2.68
CA SER A 108 23.34 11.69 2.47
C SER A 108 22.35 12.86 2.44
N ARG A 109 21.08 12.62 2.09
CA ARG A 109 20.02 13.65 2.12
C ARG A 109 19.27 13.72 3.44
N GLY A 110 19.44 12.75 4.33
CA GLY A 110 18.70 12.68 5.60
C GLY A 110 17.18 12.49 5.42
N ASN A 111 16.72 12.04 4.25
CA ASN A 111 15.31 11.83 3.92
C ASN A 111 14.89 10.35 3.95
N VAL A 112 15.69 9.50 4.60
CA VAL A 112 15.39 8.07 4.74
C VAL A 112 14.38 7.89 5.85
N ILE A 113 13.27 7.22 5.54
CA ILE A 113 12.35 6.71 6.55
C ILE A 113 12.87 5.36 7.03
N ASN A 114 13.06 5.22 8.34
CA ASN A 114 13.47 3.94 8.91
C ASN A 114 12.26 3.03 9.07
N PRO A 115 12.23 1.83 8.45
CA PRO A 115 11.12 0.91 8.61
C PRO A 115 10.89 0.49 10.07
N ASP A 116 11.94 0.43 10.90
CA ASP A 116 11.79 0.03 12.31
C ASP A 116 10.95 1.04 13.10
N ASP A 117 11.11 2.33 12.82
CA ASP A 117 10.33 3.39 13.47
C ASP A 117 8.85 3.25 13.09
N VAL A 118 8.58 2.99 11.81
CA VAL A 118 7.23 2.78 11.29
C VAL A 118 6.58 1.53 11.90
N VAL A 119 7.33 0.42 12.02
CA VAL A 119 6.85 -0.81 12.64
C VAL A 119 6.58 -0.60 14.13
N SER A 120 7.43 0.15 14.82
CA SER A 120 7.23 0.46 16.24
C SER A 120 5.97 1.31 16.49
N GLU A 121 5.63 2.21 15.56
CA GLU A 121 4.49 3.11 15.71
C GLU A 121 3.17 2.50 15.21
N TYR A 122 3.19 1.85 14.04
CA TYR A 122 1.98 1.38 13.34
C TYR A 122 1.89 -0.15 13.18
N GLY A 123 2.96 -0.89 13.48
CA GLY A 123 3.04 -2.34 13.28
C GLY A 123 3.45 -2.78 11.88
N ALA A 124 3.95 -4.01 11.77
CA ALA A 124 4.48 -4.57 10.53
C ALA A 124 3.44 -4.68 9.41
N ASP A 125 2.20 -5.04 9.73
CA ASP A 125 1.13 -5.17 8.74
C ASP A 125 0.70 -3.83 8.15
N SER A 126 0.75 -2.76 8.95
CA SER A 126 0.47 -1.40 8.46
C SER A 126 1.52 -0.96 7.44
N LEU A 127 2.80 -1.22 7.71
CA LEU A 127 3.88 -0.94 6.77
C LEU A 127 3.70 -1.73 5.47
N ARG A 128 3.49 -3.06 5.58
CA ARG A 128 3.29 -3.95 4.42
C ARG A 128 2.14 -3.49 3.53
N LEU A 129 0.96 -3.29 4.12
CA LEU A 129 -0.19 -2.82 3.34
C LEU A 129 0.08 -1.45 2.74
N TYR A 130 0.69 -0.54 3.50
CA TYR A 130 0.97 0.80 2.99
C TYR A 130 1.86 0.76 1.74
N GLU A 131 2.97 0.04 1.76
CA GLU A 131 3.86 -0.10 0.61
C GLU A 131 3.12 -0.62 -0.65
N MET A 132 2.25 -1.62 -0.44
CA MET A 132 1.42 -2.21 -1.49
C MET A 132 0.27 -1.29 -1.94
N PHE A 133 -0.22 -0.41 -1.06
CA PHE A 133 -1.37 0.46 -1.30
C PHE A 133 -1.01 1.82 -1.93
N MET A 134 0.23 2.29 -1.77
CA MET A 134 0.71 3.60 -2.27
C MET A 134 0.50 3.84 -3.78
N GLY A 135 0.21 2.79 -4.57
CA GLY A 135 -0.01 2.86 -6.01
C GLY A 135 0.33 1.55 -6.71
N PRO A 136 0.33 1.52 -8.04
CA PRO A 136 0.77 0.35 -8.82
C PRO A 136 2.21 -0.05 -8.47
N LEU A 137 2.52 -1.34 -8.40
CA LEU A 137 3.84 -1.85 -7.97
C LEU A 137 5.00 -1.31 -8.81
N ARG A 138 4.78 -1.11 -10.11
CA ARG A 138 5.81 -0.72 -11.09
C ARG A 138 6.10 0.78 -11.11
N ASP A 139 5.22 1.58 -10.52
CA ASP A 139 5.33 3.04 -10.57
C ASP A 139 6.15 3.55 -9.38
N SER A 140 6.91 4.63 -9.62
CA SER A 140 7.59 5.32 -8.53
C SER A 140 6.57 6.04 -7.66
N LYS A 141 6.71 5.90 -6.34
CA LYS A 141 5.76 6.43 -5.36
C LYS A 141 6.45 7.38 -4.41
N THR A 142 5.73 8.36 -3.91
CA THR A 142 6.21 9.30 -2.89
C THR A 142 5.72 8.85 -1.52
N TRP A 143 6.63 8.72 -0.55
CA TRP A 143 6.27 8.45 0.83
C TRP A 143 5.38 9.56 1.42
N SER A 144 4.37 9.16 2.18
CA SER A 144 3.46 10.06 2.88
C SER A 144 3.00 9.43 4.19
N THR A 145 3.43 10.03 5.30
CA THR A 145 3.05 9.56 6.65
C THR A 145 1.54 9.56 6.88
N GLY A 146 0.78 10.49 6.30
CA GLY A 146 -0.69 10.45 6.38
C GLY A 146 -1.32 9.23 5.67
N GLY A 147 -0.63 8.65 4.69
CA GLY A 147 -1.10 7.46 3.97
C GLY A 147 -1.06 6.20 4.84
N ILE A 148 -0.03 6.05 5.71
CA ILE A 148 0.06 4.89 6.60
C ILE A 148 -1.03 4.89 7.67
N GLU A 149 -1.40 6.06 8.19
CA GLU A 149 -2.52 6.18 9.13
C GLU A 149 -3.83 5.67 8.53
N GLY A 150 -4.06 5.89 7.24
CA GLY A 150 -5.22 5.38 6.51
C GLY A 150 -5.31 3.85 6.55
N VAL A 151 -4.19 3.20 6.27
CA VAL A 151 -4.07 1.73 6.28
C VAL A 151 -4.17 1.18 7.70
N HIS A 152 -3.50 1.81 8.67
CA HIS A 152 -3.59 1.43 10.08
C HIS A 152 -5.04 1.51 10.59
N ARG A 153 -5.78 2.56 10.22
CA ARG A 153 -7.23 2.67 10.52
C ARG A 153 -8.06 1.57 9.86
N PHE A 154 -7.74 1.19 8.63
CA PHE A 154 -8.40 0.06 7.94
C PHE A 154 -8.17 -1.25 8.70
N LEU A 155 -6.94 -1.56 9.09
CA LEU A 155 -6.62 -2.76 9.88
C LEU A 155 -7.35 -2.74 11.23
N GLY A 156 -7.36 -1.61 11.93
CA GLY A 156 -8.11 -1.47 13.18
C GLY A 156 -9.63 -1.60 13.01
N ARG A 157 -10.18 -1.18 11.85
CA ARG A 157 -11.60 -1.42 11.51
C ARG A 157 -11.87 -2.89 11.24
N THR A 158 -10.99 -3.55 10.49
CA THR A 158 -11.07 -5.00 10.25
C THR A 158 -11.05 -5.77 11.58
N TRP A 159 -10.13 -5.43 12.48
CA TRP A 159 -10.10 -6.00 13.82
C TRP A 159 -11.42 -5.81 14.56
N ARG A 160 -11.94 -4.57 14.62
CA ARG A 160 -13.20 -4.28 15.33
C ARG A 160 -14.43 -4.91 14.69
N LEU A 161 -14.42 -5.16 13.37
CA LEU A 161 -15.47 -5.89 12.68
C LEU A 161 -15.58 -7.33 13.19
N VAL A 162 -14.43 -7.97 13.47
CA VAL A 162 -14.36 -9.36 13.91
C VAL A 162 -14.40 -9.49 15.43
N VAL A 163 -13.61 -8.71 16.17
CA VAL A 163 -13.43 -8.86 17.63
C VAL A 163 -14.34 -7.91 18.42
N GLY A 164 -14.81 -6.83 17.81
CA GLY A 164 -15.63 -5.81 18.46
C GLY A 164 -14.85 -4.61 18.97
N ALA A 165 -15.56 -3.65 19.56
CA ALA A 165 -14.94 -2.46 20.14
C ALA A 165 -14.19 -2.81 21.44
N PRO A 166 -13.08 -2.12 21.74
CA PRO A 166 -12.41 -2.29 23.02
C PRO A 166 -13.32 -1.83 24.16
N LEU A 167 -13.15 -2.45 25.32
CA LEU A 167 -13.74 -2.05 26.58
C LEU A 167 -13.11 -0.73 27.08
N PRO A 168 -13.73 -0.03 28.05
CA PRO A 168 -13.21 1.24 28.56
C PRO A 168 -11.79 1.17 29.15
N ASP A 169 -11.35 -0.01 29.57
CA ASP A 169 -9.99 -0.28 30.07
C ASP A 169 -8.98 -0.61 28.96
N GLY A 170 -9.41 -0.61 27.70
CA GLY A 170 -8.59 -0.95 26.53
C GLY A 170 -8.51 -2.45 26.21
N SER A 171 -9.09 -3.32 27.05
CA SER A 171 -9.13 -4.75 26.80
C SER A 171 -10.21 -5.12 25.77
N TYR A 172 -10.14 -6.33 25.22
CA TYR A 172 -11.16 -6.87 24.33
C TYR A 172 -11.91 -8.00 25.03
N LYS A 173 -13.21 -8.14 24.75
CA LYS A 173 -13.99 -9.28 25.23
C LYS A 173 -13.44 -10.57 24.61
N ASP A 174 -13.58 -11.66 25.35
CA ASP A 174 -13.36 -12.99 24.80
C ASP A 174 -14.39 -13.29 23.70
N GLY A 175 -13.95 -13.98 22.65
CA GLY A 175 -14.77 -14.30 21.49
C GLY A 175 -14.72 -13.26 20.36
N THR A 176 -15.72 -13.31 19.49
CA THR A 176 -15.84 -12.48 18.29
C THR A 176 -17.27 -11.95 18.13
N MET A 177 -17.44 -10.92 17.30
CA MET A 177 -18.73 -10.40 16.83
C MET A 177 -19.36 -11.26 15.74
N VAL A 178 -18.66 -12.32 15.33
CA VAL A 178 -19.03 -13.20 14.24
C VAL A 178 -20.11 -14.18 14.70
N THR A 179 -21.05 -14.47 13.82
CA THR A 179 -22.24 -15.27 14.10
C THR A 179 -22.27 -16.52 13.21
N ASP A 180 -22.65 -17.66 13.76
CA ASP A 180 -22.81 -18.94 13.03
C ASP A 180 -24.14 -19.02 12.25
N VAL A 181 -24.58 -17.90 11.67
CA VAL A 181 -25.79 -17.83 10.83
C VAL A 181 -25.43 -18.01 9.35
N GLU A 182 -26.38 -18.51 8.57
CA GLU A 182 -26.22 -18.58 7.12
C GLU A 182 -26.16 -17.17 6.52
N PRO A 183 -25.20 -16.89 5.62
CA PRO A 183 -25.08 -15.60 4.98
C PRO A 183 -26.24 -15.35 4.01
N THR A 184 -26.71 -14.10 3.97
CA THR A 184 -27.66 -13.65 2.96
C THR A 184 -27.04 -13.66 1.56
N PHE A 185 -27.89 -13.72 0.54
CA PHE A 185 -27.44 -13.65 -0.86
C PHE A 185 -26.61 -12.39 -1.16
N GLU A 186 -27.00 -11.24 -0.59
CA GLU A 186 -26.27 -9.98 -0.77
C GLU A 186 -24.89 -10.00 -0.09
N GLN A 187 -24.77 -10.61 1.10
CA GLN A 187 -23.47 -10.80 1.76
C GLN A 187 -22.54 -11.67 0.91
N LEU A 188 -23.05 -12.77 0.36
CA LEU A 188 -22.31 -13.66 -0.55
C LEU A 188 -21.91 -12.93 -1.84
N ARG A 189 -22.80 -12.12 -2.42
CA ARG A 189 -22.53 -11.29 -3.60
C ARG A 189 -21.38 -10.31 -3.34
N VAL A 190 -21.39 -9.61 -2.21
CA VAL A 190 -20.32 -8.69 -1.82
C VAL A 190 -18.99 -9.43 -1.62
N LEU A 191 -19.01 -10.56 -0.91
CA LEU A 191 -17.83 -11.39 -0.69
C LEU A 191 -17.22 -11.91 -1.99
N HIS A 192 -18.03 -12.55 -2.85
CA HIS A 192 -17.54 -13.15 -4.08
C HIS A 192 -17.06 -12.12 -5.10
N LYS A 193 -17.65 -10.92 -5.13
CA LYS A 193 -17.10 -9.78 -5.90
C LYS A 193 -15.73 -9.36 -5.37
N CYS A 194 -15.56 -9.30 -4.05
CA CYS A 194 -14.27 -9.03 -3.43
C CYS A 194 -13.24 -10.12 -3.76
N MET A 195 -13.60 -11.41 -3.63
CA MET A 195 -12.72 -12.54 -3.97
C MET A 195 -12.26 -12.49 -5.43
N ALA A 196 -13.19 -12.29 -6.37
CA ALA A 196 -12.89 -12.23 -7.79
C ALA A 196 -11.92 -11.09 -8.10
N ARG A 197 -12.20 -9.90 -7.57
CA ARG A 197 -11.35 -8.72 -7.75
C ARG A 197 -9.97 -8.93 -7.12
N VAL A 198 -9.90 -9.31 -5.85
CA VAL A 198 -8.61 -9.54 -5.16
C VAL A 198 -7.77 -10.59 -5.88
N SER A 199 -8.38 -11.69 -6.35
CA SER A 199 -7.67 -12.73 -7.08
C SER A 199 -7.07 -12.21 -8.39
N GLU A 200 -7.86 -11.50 -9.20
CA GLU A 200 -7.38 -10.89 -10.45
C GLU A 200 -6.25 -9.88 -10.19
N GLU A 201 -6.44 -9.00 -9.21
CA GLU A 201 -5.51 -7.92 -8.88
C GLU A 201 -4.18 -8.46 -8.34
N ILE A 202 -4.19 -9.60 -7.62
CA ILE A 202 -2.96 -10.31 -7.22
C ILE A 202 -2.22 -10.87 -8.43
N GLN A 203 -2.92 -11.55 -9.35
CA GLN A 203 -2.31 -12.12 -10.56
C GLN A 203 -1.67 -11.02 -11.43
N GLU A 204 -2.35 -9.88 -11.51
CA GLU A 204 -1.91 -8.73 -12.30
C GLU A 204 -0.94 -7.80 -11.54
N THR A 205 -0.59 -8.13 -10.30
CA THR A 205 0.30 -7.36 -9.41
C THR A 205 -0.15 -5.92 -9.14
N ARG A 206 -1.46 -5.71 -9.15
CA ARG A 206 -2.15 -4.44 -8.84
C ARG A 206 -2.65 -4.45 -7.39
N PHE A 207 -1.71 -4.55 -6.45
CA PHE A 207 -2.02 -4.75 -5.04
C PHE A 207 -2.82 -3.60 -4.41
N ASN A 208 -2.63 -2.37 -4.87
CA ASN A 208 -3.35 -1.20 -4.37
C ASN A 208 -4.86 -1.31 -4.61
N THR A 209 -5.29 -1.82 -5.76
CA THR A 209 -6.70 -2.02 -6.09
C THR A 209 -7.28 -3.27 -5.42
N ALA A 210 -6.46 -4.30 -5.16
CA ALA A 210 -6.85 -5.43 -4.30
C ALA A 210 -7.19 -4.95 -2.88
N ILE A 211 -6.34 -4.11 -2.28
CA ILE A 211 -6.57 -3.53 -0.95
C ILE A 211 -7.81 -2.62 -0.97
N SER A 212 -8.00 -1.79 -2.01
CA SER A 212 -9.24 -1.01 -2.16
C SER A 212 -10.50 -1.88 -2.17
N ALA A 213 -10.47 -3.02 -2.87
CA ALA A 213 -11.59 -3.96 -2.88
C ALA A 213 -11.89 -4.53 -1.48
N MET A 214 -10.85 -4.85 -0.70
CA MET A 214 -11.01 -5.27 0.70
C MET A 214 -11.54 -4.14 1.59
N MET A 215 -11.13 -2.88 1.37
CA MET A 215 -11.69 -1.73 2.08
C MET A 215 -13.19 -1.54 1.76
N GLU A 216 -13.58 -1.70 0.49
CA GLU A 216 -14.99 -1.68 0.05
C GLU A 216 -15.79 -2.80 0.72
N PHE A 217 -15.25 -4.03 0.80
CA PHE A 217 -15.86 -5.14 1.52
C PHE A 217 -16.09 -4.78 3.00
N VAL A 218 -15.08 -4.29 3.71
CA VAL A 218 -15.20 -3.91 5.12
C VAL A 218 -16.25 -2.79 5.28
N ASN A 219 -16.29 -1.82 4.37
CA ASN A 219 -17.32 -0.77 4.38
C ASN A 219 -18.75 -1.31 4.23
N ALA A 220 -18.94 -2.33 3.41
CA ALA A 220 -20.23 -3.00 3.27
C ALA A 220 -20.56 -3.83 4.52
N ALA A 221 -19.60 -4.61 5.02
CA ALA A 221 -19.77 -5.49 6.18
C ALA A 221 -20.19 -4.72 7.45
N TYR A 222 -19.64 -3.52 7.65
CA TYR A 222 -20.00 -2.63 8.76
C TYR A 222 -21.49 -2.19 8.76
N LYS A 223 -22.21 -2.36 7.65
CA LYS A 223 -23.64 -2.02 7.53
C LYS A 223 -24.56 -3.23 7.75
N TRP A 224 -23.99 -4.43 7.92
CA TRP A 224 -24.78 -5.64 8.13
C TRP A 224 -25.17 -5.80 9.59
N ASP A 225 -26.35 -6.34 9.82
CA ASP A 225 -26.83 -6.67 11.17
C ASP A 225 -26.08 -7.84 11.80
N THR A 226 -25.60 -8.78 10.96
CA THR A 226 -24.86 -9.97 11.36
C THR A 226 -23.59 -10.12 10.53
N GLN A 227 -22.59 -10.80 11.11
CA GLN A 227 -21.31 -11.11 10.45
C GLN A 227 -21.19 -12.63 10.35
N PRO A 228 -21.70 -13.26 9.27
CA PRO A 228 -21.66 -14.71 9.10
C PRO A 228 -20.22 -15.24 9.11
N LYS A 229 -19.96 -16.28 9.90
CA LYS A 229 -18.61 -16.85 10.05
C LYS A 229 -17.96 -17.26 8.74
N SER A 230 -18.69 -17.96 7.88
CA SER A 230 -18.20 -18.41 6.57
C SER A 230 -17.73 -17.26 5.67
N VAL A 231 -18.38 -16.09 5.78
CA VAL A 231 -18.03 -14.88 5.03
C VAL A 231 -16.77 -14.23 5.59
N ILE A 232 -16.69 -14.12 6.92
CA ILE A 232 -15.54 -13.51 7.59
C ILE A 232 -14.28 -14.38 7.47
N ASP A 233 -14.39 -15.69 7.63
CA ASP A 233 -13.29 -16.65 7.44
C ASP A 233 -12.67 -16.45 6.05
N SER A 234 -13.51 -16.40 5.01
CA SER A 234 -13.05 -16.19 3.64
C SER A 234 -12.36 -14.83 3.45
N PHE A 235 -12.88 -13.77 4.07
CA PHE A 235 -12.26 -12.45 4.00
C PHE A 235 -10.90 -12.40 4.72
N VAL A 236 -10.74 -13.09 5.85
CA VAL A 236 -9.46 -13.19 6.57
C VAL A 236 -8.40 -13.87 5.69
N LEU A 237 -8.79 -14.91 4.94
CA LEU A 237 -7.90 -15.55 3.96
C LEU A 237 -7.48 -14.58 2.84
N LEU A 238 -8.39 -13.75 2.32
CA LEU A 238 -8.06 -12.72 1.32
C LEU A 238 -7.07 -11.67 1.86
N LEU A 239 -7.17 -11.33 3.15
CA LEU A 239 -6.30 -10.37 3.80
C LEU A 239 -4.89 -10.91 4.06
N SER A 240 -4.75 -12.22 4.24
CA SER A 240 -3.52 -12.88 4.68
C SER A 240 -2.25 -12.58 3.88
N PRO A 241 -2.26 -12.43 2.53
CA PRO A 241 -1.03 -12.09 1.80
C PRO A 241 -0.53 -10.68 2.15
N PHE A 242 -1.45 -9.81 2.58
CA PHE A 242 -1.19 -8.40 2.84
C PHE A 242 -0.83 -8.16 4.31
N ALA A 243 -1.69 -8.58 5.24
CA ALA A 243 -1.54 -8.45 6.69
C ALA A 243 -1.52 -9.83 7.38
N PRO A 244 -0.44 -10.61 7.22
CA PRO A 244 -0.39 -11.98 7.72
C PRO A 244 -0.53 -12.06 9.24
N HIS A 245 0.04 -11.13 10.01
CA HIS A 245 0.02 -11.23 11.48
C HIS A 245 -1.39 -10.98 12.03
N LEU A 246 -2.08 -9.96 11.52
CA LEU A 246 -3.48 -9.67 11.85
C LEU A 246 -4.39 -10.80 11.39
N ALA A 247 -4.21 -11.28 10.17
CA ALA A 247 -5.02 -12.37 9.64
C ALA A 247 -4.88 -13.64 10.50
N GLU A 248 -3.65 -13.98 10.92
CA GLU A 248 -3.39 -15.16 11.76
C GLU A 248 -4.09 -15.06 13.12
N GLU A 249 -3.94 -13.92 13.80
CA GLU A 249 -4.59 -13.69 15.09
C GLU A 249 -6.12 -13.73 14.96
N LEU A 250 -6.67 -13.13 13.90
CA LEU A 250 -8.10 -13.19 13.63
C LEU A 250 -8.57 -14.63 13.38
N TRP A 251 -7.80 -15.42 12.63
CA TRP A 251 -8.10 -16.82 12.33
C TRP A 251 -8.17 -17.68 13.61
N PHE A 252 -7.19 -17.53 14.51
CA PHE A 252 -7.23 -18.19 15.80
C PHE A 252 -8.42 -17.74 16.67
N ARG A 253 -8.73 -16.43 16.69
CA ARG A 253 -9.92 -15.91 17.42
C ARG A 253 -11.24 -16.40 16.85
N LEU A 254 -11.29 -16.69 15.55
CA LEU A 254 -12.43 -17.33 14.89
C LEU A 254 -12.56 -18.82 15.28
N GLY A 255 -11.63 -19.36 16.07
CA GLY A 255 -11.69 -20.71 16.63
C GLY A 255 -10.98 -21.77 15.78
N HIS A 256 -10.19 -21.36 14.79
CA HIS A 256 -9.36 -22.27 14.02
C HIS A 256 -8.08 -22.61 14.80
N ALA A 257 -7.70 -23.88 14.80
CA ALA A 257 -6.54 -24.37 15.57
C ALA A 257 -5.24 -24.46 14.76
N GLN A 258 -5.35 -24.43 13.43
CA GLN A 258 -4.22 -24.53 12.51
C GLN A 258 -3.98 -23.19 11.84
N SER A 259 -2.73 -23.00 11.41
CA SER A 259 -2.36 -21.77 10.73
C SER A 259 -3.09 -21.63 9.39
N LEU A 260 -3.59 -20.43 9.10
CA LEU A 260 -4.24 -20.14 7.82
C LEU A 260 -3.28 -20.24 6.64
N ALA A 261 -1.97 -20.24 6.87
CA ALA A 261 -0.95 -20.37 5.81
C ALA A 261 -1.05 -21.71 5.04
N HIS A 262 -1.77 -22.69 5.58
CA HIS A 262 -2.01 -23.99 4.96
C HIS A 262 -3.42 -24.14 4.37
N GLU A 263 -4.27 -23.12 4.53
CA GLU A 263 -5.61 -23.11 3.99
C GLU A 263 -5.62 -22.77 2.50
N GLN A 264 -6.67 -23.23 1.82
CA GLN A 264 -6.85 -22.89 0.40
C GLN A 264 -7.26 -21.43 0.25
N PHE A 265 -6.68 -20.76 -0.75
CA PHE A 265 -7.09 -19.41 -1.08
C PHE A 265 -8.54 -19.43 -1.63
N PRO A 266 -9.42 -18.54 -1.15
CA PRO A 266 -10.85 -18.61 -1.48
C PRO A 266 -11.13 -18.29 -2.96
N GLU A 267 -12.02 -19.08 -3.57
CA GLU A 267 -12.42 -18.92 -4.98
C GLU A 267 -13.82 -18.31 -5.12
N ALA A 268 -13.95 -17.37 -6.06
CA ALA A 268 -15.23 -16.74 -6.36
C ALA A 268 -16.16 -17.69 -7.13
N LYS A 269 -17.43 -17.78 -6.71
CA LYS A 269 -18.44 -18.56 -7.41
C LYS A 269 -19.23 -17.67 -8.37
N ASN A 270 -19.31 -18.07 -9.63
CA ASN A 270 -19.96 -17.32 -10.71
C ASN A 270 -21.44 -16.99 -10.46
N GLU A 271 -22.15 -17.82 -9.68
CA GLU A 271 -23.56 -17.60 -9.36
C GLU A 271 -23.83 -16.27 -8.62
N TYR A 272 -22.87 -15.82 -7.80
CA TYR A 272 -22.97 -14.57 -7.04
C TYR A 272 -22.40 -13.36 -7.78
N LEU A 273 -21.80 -13.54 -8.96
CA LEU A 273 -21.22 -12.45 -9.75
C LEU A 273 -22.19 -11.85 -10.76
N LYS A 274 -23.24 -12.58 -11.13
CA LYS A 274 -24.23 -12.14 -12.13
C LYS A 274 -24.97 -10.90 -11.63
N GLU A 275 -25.15 -9.90 -12.48
CA GLU A 275 -26.03 -8.78 -12.17
C GLU A 275 -27.49 -9.23 -12.18
N SER A 276 -28.26 -8.81 -11.18
CA SER A 276 -29.71 -8.95 -11.19
C SER A 276 -30.21 -8.04 -12.30
N GLU A 277 -30.64 -8.59 -13.43
CA GLU A 277 -31.34 -7.81 -14.45
C GLU A 277 -32.60 -7.23 -13.80
N ILE A 278 -32.61 -5.92 -13.55
CA ILE A 278 -33.84 -5.20 -13.25
C ILE A 278 -34.50 -4.96 -14.59
N VAL A 279 -35.45 -5.83 -14.96
CA VAL A 279 -36.41 -5.51 -16.01
C VAL A 279 -37.33 -4.46 -15.42
N LEU A 280 -37.14 -3.21 -15.87
CA LEU A 280 -38.05 -2.08 -15.59
C LEU A 280 -39.41 -2.28 -16.27
#